data_AF-A0A4Y2D9D4-F1
#
_entry.id   AF-A0A4Y2D9D4-F1
#
_cell.length_a   1.000
_cell.length_b   1.000
_cell.length_c   1.000
_cell.angle_alpha   90.00
_cell.angle_beta   90.00
_cell.angle_gamma   90.00
#
_symmetry.space_group_name_H-M   'P 1'
#
loop_
_entity.id
_entity.type
_entity.pdbx_description
1 polymer ?
#
loop_
_entity_poly.entity_id
_entity_poly.type
_entity_poly.pdbx_seq_one_letter_code
_entity_poly.pdbx_strand_id
1 'polypeptide(L)'
;MATPETAAVVIPPFIQPDPAIWFHMLASTFELASPKPITESKKKYNYVVAHLPPEIATVVRDVIIQPDPSDPYTDLKSKIIARC
;
A
#
# COMPACT_ATOMS: atom_id res chain seq x y z
N MET A 1 27.96 -7.52 -17.72
CA MET A 1 27.38 -7.35 -16.37
C MET A 1 25.92 -6.96 -16.58
N ALA A 2 24.97 -7.85 -16.31
CA ALA A 2 23.55 -7.51 -16.38
C ALA A 2 23.25 -6.58 -15.20
N THR A 3 22.78 -5.37 -15.47
CA THR A 3 22.13 -4.53 -14.46
C THR A 3 21.03 -5.36 -13.80
N PRO A 4 20.93 -5.40 -12.45
CA PRO A 4 19.80 -6.06 -11.82
C PRO A 4 18.54 -5.36 -12.31
N GLU A 5 17.81 -6.03 -13.18
CA GLU A 5 16.43 -5.71 -13.50
C GLU A 5 15.72 -5.55 -12.16
N THR A 6 15.37 -4.30 -11.82
CA THR A 6 14.57 -4.05 -10.63
C THR A 6 13.21 -4.66 -10.94
N ALA A 7 12.94 -5.85 -10.40
CA ALA A 7 11.63 -6.46 -10.55
C ALA A 7 10.62 -5.48 -9.97
N ALA A 8 9.76 -4.93 -10.82
CA ALA A 8 8.75 -3.98 -10.40
C ALA A 8 7.81 -4.69 -9.41
N VAL A 9 7.54 -4.04 -8.28
CA VAL A 9 6.60 -4.52 -7.28
C VAL A 9 5.21 -4.55 -7.91
N VAL A 10 4.65 -5.74 -8.11
CA VAL A 10 3.33 -5.92 -8.71
C VAL A 10 2.27 -5.86 -7.62
N ILE A 11 1.51 -4.77 -7.58
CA ILE A 11 0.44 -4.56 -6.60
C ILE A 11 -0.82 -5.29 -7.07
N PRO A 12 -1.45 -6.12 -6.22
CA PRO A 12 -2.68 -6.81 -6.59
C PRO A 12 -3.84 -5.82 -6.79
N PRO A 13 -4.84 -6.15 -7.62
CA PRO A 13 -6.03 -5.32 -7.77
C PRO A 13 -6.74 -5.13 -6.43
N PHE A 14 -7.24 -3.93 -6.18
CA PHE A 14 -7.93 -3.61 -4.94
C PHE A 14 -9.21 -4.43 -4.79
N ILE A 15 -9.45 -4.97 -3.59
CA ILE A 15 -10.65 -5.75 -3.27
C ILE A 15 -11.52 -4.90 -2.34
N GLN A 16 -12.39 -4.09 -2.93
CA GLN A 16 -13.32 -3.25 -2.20
C GLN A 16 -14.26 -3.99 -1.24
N PRO A 17 -14.84 -5.17 -1.57
CA PRO A 17 -15.70 -5.88 -0.62
C PRO A 17 -14.93 -6.50 0.56
N ASP A 18 -13.60 -6.60 0.48
CA ASP A 18 -12.76 -7.11 1.57
C ASP A 18 -11.35 -6.47 1.52
N PRO A 19 -11.21 -5.20 1.94
CA PRO A 19 -9.93 -4.51 1.93
C PRO A 19 -8.90 -5.18 2.84
N ALA A 20 -9.34 -5.91 3.87
CA ALA A 20 -8.46 -6.61 4.79
C ALA A 20 -7.70 -7.73 4.06
N ILE A 21 -8.38 -8.52 3.21
CA ILE A 21 -7.70 -9.56 2.41
C ILE A 21 -6.69 -8.93 1.44
N TRP A 22 -7.03 -7.79 0.83
CA TRP A 22 -6.13 -7.07 -0.07
C TRP A 22 -4.84 -6.64 0.62
N PHE A 23 -4.92 -6.10 1.84
CA PHE A 23 -3.74 -5.75 2.62
C PHE A 23 -2.88 -6.96 2.99
N HIS A 24 -3.46 -8.14 3.19
CA HIS A 24 -2.67 -9.36 3.43
C HIS A 24 -1.90 -9.79 2.19
N MET A 25 -2.54 -9.77 1.01
CA MET A 25 -1.84 -10.05 -0.26
C MET A 25 -0.73 -9.04 -0.52
N LEU A 26 -1.02 -7.75 -0.30
CA LEU A 26 -0.06 -6.68 -0.47
C LEU A 26 1.16 -6.82 0.46
N ALA A 27 0.95 -7.28 1.70
CA ALA A 27 2.04 -7.59 2.61
C ALA A 27 2.96 -8.68 2.03
N SER A 28 2.41 -9.75 1.44
CA SER A 28 3.20 -10.77 0.75
C SER A 28 3.99 -10.20 -0.43
N THR A 29 3.41 -9.29 -1.23
CA THR A 29 4.14 -8.60 -2.30
C THR A 29 5.32 -7.80 -1.76
N PHE A 30 5.15 -7.08 -0.65
CA PHE A 30 6.24 -6.32 -0.04
C PHE A 30 7.36 -7.20 0.50
N GLU A 31 7.04 -8.36 1.08
CA GLU A 31 8.03 -9.32 1.54
C GLU A 31 8.80 -9.98 0.38
N LEU A 32 8.15 -10.19 -0.76
CA LEU A 32 8.75 -10.79 -1.95
C LEU A 32 9.45 -9.77 -2.87
N ALA A 33 9.45 -8.48 -2.50
CA ALA A 33 10.08 -7.44 -3.30
C ALA A 33 11.59 -7.70 -3.47
N SER A 34 12.10 -7.45 -4.69
CA SER A 34 13.51 -7.65 -5.06
C SER A 34 14.14 -6.31 -5.44
N PRO A 35 15.39 -6.01 -5.05
CA PRO A 35 16.40 -6.90 -4.45
C PRO A 35 16.25 -7.13 -2.93
N LYS A 36 15.34 -6.42 -2.26
CA LYS A 36 15.09 -6.60 -0.83
C LYS A 36 13.63 -6.30 -0.47
N PRO A 37 13.11 -6.89 0.61
CA PRO A 37 11.78 -6.60 1.11
C PRO A 37 11.53 -5.12 1.37
N ILE A 38 10.29 -4.68 1.14
CA ILE A 38 9.85 -3.33 1.49
C ILE A 38 9.37 -3.35 2.94
N THR A 39 10.18 -2.80 3.84
CA THR A 39 9.85 -2.74 5.27
C THR A 39 9.48 -1.34 5.75
N GLU A 40 9.96 -0.30 5.06
CA GLU A 40 9.75 1.10 5.46
C GLU A 40 8.29 1.54 5.31
N SER A 41 7.67 1.99 6.41
CA SER A 41 6.27 2.43 6.46
C SER A 41 5.95 3.46 5.38
N LYS A 42 6.80 4.47 5.20
CA LYS A 42 6.63 5.50 4.16
C LYS A 42 6.60 4.94 2.74
N LYS A 43 7.41 3.92 2.43
CA LYS A 43 7.37 3.25 1.11
C LYS A 43 6.08 2.47 0.92
N LYS A 44 5.68 1.68 1.93
CA LYS A 44 4.42 0.93 1.89
C LYS A 44 3.22 1.88 1.68
N TYR A 45 3.20 2.99 2.42
CA TYR A 45 2.22 4.06 2.25
C TYR A 45 2.17 4.58 0.81
N ASN A 46 3.31 4.95 0.23
CA ASN A 46 3.37 5.46 -1.14
C ASN A 46 2.85 4.44 -2.17
N TYR A 47 3.17 3.15 -2.00
CA TYR A 47 2.65 2.10 -2.87
C TYR A 47 1.12 1.97 -2.78
N VAL A 48 0.56 2.01 -1.57
CA VAL A 48 -0.89 1.99 -1.37
C VAL A 48 -1.53 3.18 -2.07
N VAL A 49 -1.11 4.41 -1.74
CA VAL A 49 -1.69 5.64 -2.31
C VAL A 49 -1.66 5.65 -3.84
N ALA A 50 -0.55 5.20 -4.44
CA ALA A 50 -0.41 5.16 -5.89
C ALA A 50 -1.34 4.14 -6.59
N HIS A 51 -1.87 3.16 -5.87
CA HIS A 51 -2.68 2.06 -6.42
C HIS A 51 -4.12 2.03 -5.91
N LEU A 52 -4.53 3.01 -5.10
CA LEU A 52 -5.92 3.10 -4.70
C LEU A 52 -6.81 3.53 -5.87
N PRO A 53 -7.99 2.89 -6.04
CA PRO A 53 -9.01 3.42 -6.92
C PRO A 53 -9.42 4.84 -6.50
N PRO A 54 -9.79 5.73 -7.45
CA PRO A 54 -10.14 7.12 -7.15
C PRO A 54 -11.29 7.26 -6.13
N GLU A 55 -12.27 6.35 -6.17
CA GLU A 55 -13.39 6.31 -5.23
C GLU A 55 -12.89 6.06 -3.79
N ILE A 56 -11.97 5.12 -3.61
CA ILE A 56 -11.39 4.78 -2.31
C ILE A 56 -10.47 5.90 -1.83
N ALA A 57 -9.63 6.45 -2.71
CA ALA A 57 -8.77 7.58 -2.37
C ALA A 57 -9.57 8.80 -1.92
N THR A 58 -10.78 9.00 -2.46
CA THR A 58 -11.70 10.06 -2.01
C THR A 58 -12.25 9.78 -0.61
N VAL A 59 -12.59 8.53 -0.29
CA VAL A 59 -13.08 8.10 1.04
C VAL A 59 -12.06 8.31 2.15
N VAL A 60 -10.76 8.15 1.85
CA VAL A 60 -9.65 8.34 2.82
C VAL A 60 -8.80 9.57 2.54
N ARG A 61 -9.37 10.57 1.85
CA ARG A 61 -8.66 11.79 1.44
C ARG A 61 -7.98 12.50 2.61
N ASP A 62 -8.63 12.60 3.77
CA ASP A 62 -8.07 13.23 4.97
C ASP A 62 -6.72 12.61 5.35
N VAL A 63 -6.65 11.28 5.31
CA VAL A 63 -5.45 10.50 5.66
C VAL A 63 -4.36 10.64 4.61
N ILE A 64 -4.73 10.77 3.33
CA ILE A 64 -3.77 10.94 2.24
C ILE A 64 -3.14 12.34 2.27
N ILE A 65 -3.95 13.37 2.53
CA ILE A 65 -3.52 14.77 2.56
C ILE A 65 -2.79 15.11 3.87
N GLN A 66 -3.19 14.51 4.98
CA GLN A 66 -2.58 14.68 6.30
C GLN A 66 -2.22 13.31 6.89
N PRO A 67 -1.19 12.64 6.37
CA PRO A 67 -0.79 11.32 6.87
C PRO A 67 -0.20 11.44 8.28
N ASP A 68 -0.36 10.37 9.07
CA ASP A 68 0.30 10.26 10.37
C ASP A 68 1.84 10.36 10.19
N PRO A 69 2.54 11.21 10.96
CA PRO A 69 3.97 11.44 10.77
C PRO A 69 4.84 10.29 11.27
N SER A 70 4.32 9.44 12.15
CA SER A 70 5.09 8.35 12.79
C SER A 70 4.89 7.03 12.07
N ASP A 71 3.64 6.70 11.71
CA ASP A 71 3.32 5.43 11.05
C ASP A 71 2.20 5.57 9.99
N PRO A 72 2.48 6.26 8.87
CA PRO A 72 1.47 6.62 7.87
C PRO A 72 0.80 5.41 7.21
N TYR A 73 1.51 4.29 7.07
CA TYR A 73 0.95 3.09 6.46
C TYR A 73 -0.12 2.43 7.35
N THR A 74 0.13 2.33 8.65
CA THR A 74 -0.80 1.67 9.58
C THR A 74 -2.07 2.48 9.76
N ASP A 75 -1.96 3.81 9.88
CA ASP A 75 -3.15 4.67 9.94
C ASP A 75 -3.97 4.55 8.64
N LEU A 76 -3.33 4.69 7.47
CA LEU A 76 -4.00 4.54 6.18
C LEU A 76 -4.69 3.18 6.04
N LYS A 77 -4.00 2.09 6.38
CA LYS A 77 -4.56 0.73 6.37
C LYS A 77 -5.80 0.62 7.25
N SER A 78 -5.71 1.09 8.49
CA SER A 78 -6.81 1.03 9.46
C SER A 78 -8.04 1.80 8.95
N LYS A 79 -7.82 2.99 8.40
CA LYS A 79 -8.90 3.85 7.90
C LYS A 79 -9.56 3.30 6.64
N ILE A 80 -8.81 2.69 5.73
CA ILE A 80 -9.37 2.02 4.55
C ILE A 80 -10.23 0.84 4.98
N ILE A 81 -9.74 -0.02 5.87
CA ILE A 81 -10.51 -1.18 6.36
C ILE A 81 -11.78 -0.75 7.11
N ALA A 82 -11.75 0.38 7.81
CA ALA A 82 -12.90 0.86 8.57
C ALA A 82 -13.96 1.60 7.74
N ARG A 83 -13.60 2.11 6.55
CA ARG A 83 -14.47 3.00 5.75
C ARG A 83 -14.90 2.40 4.41
N CYS A 84 -14.35 1.25 4.01
CA CYS A 84 -14.72 0.49 2.82
C CYS A 84 -15.48 -0.77 3.24
#